data_AF-A0A950VT69-F1
#
_entry.id   AF-A0A950VT69-F1
#
_cell.length_a   1.000
_cell.length_b   1.000
_cell.length_c   1.000
_cell.angle_alpha   90.00
_cell.angle_beta   90.00
_cell.angle_gamma   90.00
#
_symmetry.space_group_name_H-M   'P 1'
#
loop_
_entity.id
_entity.type
_entity.pdbx_description
1 polymer ?
#
loop_
_entity_poly.entity_id
_entity_poly.type
_entity_poly.pdbx_seq_one_letter_code
_entity_poly.pdbx_strand_id
1 'polypeptide(L)'
;MSSIVPHEIRHVAMLDLTGAGAAEMLEGVTRIVNVATILIPESLLPRLSSIPMENVATVVPVPQGSRVRVLSGQMVLSGEALENADGKQDEVLVVAGQLVVTSPVKRVGYHQLIAMGQVLAPTGSETGLGAGLTRMSGQVHYYPYREGGSVRVLTGPTRMSAAELANPTGEPTDVLLSVGPLIIQDIPERVGFDRIVTVGQVLAPVGSEAVLAGRIAGAPGEVFYYSAPPRVFDGKETFYGAFFELLDEPITLVLDGKFSFDEDVSPQVLKEKVAAIVFDGKLIAPRRLVPVLQLLAVARDGKILADDAAVD
;
A
#
# COMPACT_ATOMS: atom_id res chain seq x y z
N MET A 1 -24.25 39.98 -12.47
CA MET A 1 -24.39 38.52 -12.60
C MET A 1 -23.03 37.98 -12.99
N SER A 2 -22.34 37.28 -12.09
CA SER A 2 -21.08 36.63 -12.41
C SER A 2 -21.37 35.48 -13.38
N SER A 3 -20.72 35.43 -14.54
CA SER A 3 -20.90 34.33 -15.48
C SER A 3 -20.24 33.08 -14.90
N ILE A 4 -21.03 32.03 -14.66
CA ILE A 4 -20.50 30.73 -14.27
C ILE A 4 -19.68 30.19 -15.44
N VAL A 5 -18.38 29.98 -15.23
CA VAL A 5 -17.46 29.46 -16.25
C VAL A 5 -17.50 27.92 -16.20
N PRO A 6 -17.85 27.25 -17.31
CA PRO A 6 -17.79 25.79 -17.39
C PRO A 6 -16.38 25.26 -17.13
N HIS A 7 -16.24 24.22 -16.33
CA HIS A 7 -14.94 23.60 -16.03
C HIS A 7 -15.05 22.10 -15.70
N GLU A 8 -13.92 21.41 -15.76
CA GLU A 8 -13.80 19.98 -15.39
C GLU A 8 -13.01 19.82 -14.10
N ILE A 9 -13.37 18.84 -13.26
CA ILE A 9 -12.56 18.40 -12.12
C ILE A 9 -11.80 17.15 -12.53
N ARG A 10 -10.47 17.16 -12.45
CA ARG A 10 -9.66 16.04 -12.92
C ARG A 10 -8.43 15.75 -12.08
N HIS A 11 -8.01 14.48 -12.08
CA HIS A 11 -6.74 14.03 -11.50
C HIS A 11 -6.59 14.36 -10.01
N VAL A 12 -7.64 14.07 -9.24
CA VAL A 12 -7.67 14.33 -7.80
C VAL A 12 -7.72 13.00 -7.06
N ALA A 13 -6.82 12.79 -6.10
CA ALA A 13 -6.89 11.59 -5.26
C ALA A 13 -8.21 11.55 -4.47
N MET A 14 -8.60 12.68 -3.89
CA MET A 14 -9.84 12.82 -3.14
C MET A 14 -10.45 14.20 -3.34
N LEU A 15 -11.66 14.24 -3.88
CA LEU A 15 -12.49 15.43 -3.97
C LEU A 15 -13.36 15.52 -2.72
N ASP A 16 -13.02 16.42 -1.80
CA ASP A 16 -13.77 16.64 -0.57
C ASP A 16 -14.78 17.79 -0.73
N LEU A 17 -16.07 17.43 -0.81
CA LEU A 17 -17.20 18.35 -0.90
C LEU A 17 -17.94 18.47 0.44
N THR A 18 -17.33 18.09 1.56
CA THR A 18 -17.99 18.11 2.88
C THR A 18 -17.85 19.44 3.61
N GLY A 19 -16.97 20.32 3.13
CA GLY A 19 -16.73 21.65 3.68
C GLY A 19 -17.73 22.73 3.26
N ALA A 20 -17.58 23.92 3.83
CA ALA A 20 -18.30 25.11 3.38
C ALA A 20 -17.89 25.46 1.94
N GLY A 21 -18.86 25.79 1.08
CA GLY A 21 -18.59 26.11 -0.33
C GLY A 21 -18.78 24.93 -1.30
N ALA A 22 -19.20 23.76 -0.82
CA ALA A 22 -19.33 22.56 -1.65
C ALA A 22 -20.35 22.69 -2.79
N ALA A 23 -21.46 23.40 -2.55
CA ALA A 23 -22.48 23.63 -3.57
C ALA A 23 -21.94 24.55 -4.67
N GLU A 24 -21.22 25.60 -4.28
CA GLU A 24 -20.55 26.56 -5.16
C GLU A 24 -19.44 25.89 -5.96
N MET A 25 -18.69 24.96 -5.35
CA MET A 25 -17.65 24.19 -6.04
C MET A 25 -18.20 23.31 -7.18
N LEU A 26 -19.46 22.88 -7.08
CA LEU A 26 -20.14 22.15 -8.14
C LEU A 26 -20.78 23.07 -9.19
N GLU A 27 -20.68 24.41 -9.08
CA GLU A 27 -21.25 25.33 -10.08
C GLU A 27 -20.42 25.37 -11.34
N GLY A 28 -21.03 25.07 -12.48
CA GLY A 28 -20.33 25.05 -13.76
C GLY A 28 -19.48 23.82 -14.02
N VAL A 29 -19.45 22.84 -13.11
CA VAL A 29 -18.76 21.57 -13.34
C VAL A 29 -19.49 20.79 -14.43
N THR A 30 -18.83 20.56 -15.55
CA THR A 30 -19.39 19.82 -16.70
C THR A 30 -18.99 18.35 -16.72
N ARG A 31 -17.90 17.99 -16.03
CA ARG A 31 -17.38 16.62 -15.99
C ARG A 31 -16.44 16.39 -14.81
N ILE A 32 -16.40 15.17 -14.31
CA ILE A 32 -15.44 14.72 -13.29
C ILE A 32 -14.67 13.50 -13.84
N VAL A 33 -13.34 13.56 -13.86
CA VAL A 33 -12.51 12.55 -14.53
C VAL A 33 -11.30 12.16 -13.68
N ASN A 34 -11.01 10.87 -13.55
CA ASN A 34 -9.84 10.36 -12.82
C ASN A 34 -9.81 10.88 -11.37
N VAL A 35 -10.84 10.54 -10.61
CA VAL A 35 -10.95 10.90 -9.19
C VAL A 35 -11.09 9.62 -8.37
N ALA A 36 -10.16 9.35 -7.46
CA ALA A 36 -10.21 8.07 -6.73
C ALA A 36 -11.37 8.07 -5.72
N THR A 37 -11.66 9.20 -5.07
CA THR A 37 -12.76 9.30 -4.10
C THR A 37 -13.44 10.65 -4.16
N ILE A 38 -14.77 10.66 -4.05
CA ILE A 38 -15.56 11.87 -3.81
C ILE A 38 -16.24 11.74 -2.46
N LEU A 39 -15.95 12.64 -1.52
CA LEU A 39 -16.70 12.79 -0.27
C LEU A 39 -17.77 13.84 -0.51
N ILE A 40 -19.04 13.54 -0.24
CA ILE A 40 -20.13 14.47 -0.56
C ILE A 40 -21.27 14.42 0.47
N PRO A 41 -21.78 15.56 0.96
CA PRO A 41 -22.98 15.61 1.76
C PRO A 41 -24.16 14.98 1.03
N GLU A 42 -24.99 14.19 1.72
CA GLU A 42 -26.16 13.54 1.13
C GLU A 42 -27.09 14.51 0.39
N SER A 43 -27.18 15.75 0.86
CA SER A 43 -27.98 16.82 0.24
C SER A 43 -27.52 17.22 -1.17
N LEU A 44 -26.23 17.01 -1.50
CA LEU A 44 -25.65 17.37 -2.79
C LEU A 44 -25.57 16.19 -3.78
N LEU A 45 -25.94 14.98 -3.36
CA LEU A 45 -25.93 13.80 -4.23
C LEU A 45 -26.75 13.95 -5.51
N PRO A 46 -28.00 14.48 -5.50
CA PRO A 46 -28.76 14.63 -6.72
C PRO A 46 -28.04 15.52 -7.74
N ARG A 47 -27.37 16.56 -7.26
CA ARG A 47 -26.59 17.46 -8.11
C ARG A 47 -25.37 16.76 -8.69
N LEU A 48 -24.57 16.08 -7.87
CA LEU A 48 -23.41 15.32 -8.35
C LEU A 48 -23.81 14.27 -9.39
N SER A 49 -24.94 13.58 -9.20
CA SER A 49 -25.41 12.54 -10.13
C SER A 49 -25.78 13.06 -11.52
N SER A 50 -26.00 14.37 -11.68
CA SER A 50 -26.25 15.00 -12.98
C SER A 50 -24.96 15.33 -13.76
N ILE A 51 -23.80 15.25 -13.11
CA ILE A 51 -22.50 15.55 -13.71
C ILE A 51 -21.92 14.24 -14.28
N PRO A 52 -21.57 14.17 -15.57
CA PRO A 52 -20.91 13.01 -16.14
C PRO A 52 -19.59 12.68 -15.41
N MET A 53 -19.41 11.41 -15.04
CA MET A 53 -18.24 10.91 -14.32
C MET A 53 -17.51 9.83 -15.13
N GLU A 54 -16.18 9.92 -15.20
CA GLU A 54 -15.31 8.96 -15.89
C GLU A 54 -14.13 8.59 -14.97
N ASN A 55 -13.84 7.30 -14.81
CA ASN A 55 -12.77 6.81 -13.91
C ASN A 55 -12.87 7.39 -12.48
N VAL A 56 -14.08 7.39 -11.93
CA VAL A 56 -14.33 7.71 -10.52
C VAL A 56 -14.42 6.39 -9.75
N ALA A 57 -13.51 6.14 -8.81
CA ALA A 57 -13.46 4.83 -8.16
C ALA A 57 -14.54 4.66 -7.09
N THR A 58 -14.79 5.68 -6.25
CA THR A 58 -15.89 5.63 -5.28
C THR A 58 -16.48 7.01 -4.98
N VAL A 59 -17.79 7.04 -4.69
CA VAL A 59 -18.51 8.19 -4.15
C VAL A 59 -19.01 7.84 -2.76
N VAL A 60 -18.69 8.67 -1.77
CA VAL A 60 -19.03 8.48 -0.37
C VAL A 60 -19.99 9.57 0.09
N PRO A 61 -21.29 9.26 0.17
CA PRO A 61 -22.24 10.08 0.89
C PRO A 61 -21.87 10.26 2.36
N VAL A 62 -21.91 11.48 2.87
CA VAL A 62 -21.73 11.81 4.29
C VAL A 62 -23.02 12.42 4.83
N PRO A 63 -23.51 12.00 6.03
CA PRO A 63 -24.72 12.57 6.61
C PRO A 63 -24.61 14.09 6.78
N GLN A 64 -25.70 14.81 6.47
CA GLN A 64 -25.73 16.26 6.54
C GLN A 64 -25.41 16.76 7.96
N GLY A 65 -24.55 17.79 8.05
CA GLY A 65 -24.19 18.40 9.34
C GLY A 65 -23.13 17.62 10.14
N SER A 66 -22.66 16.49 9.62
CA SER A 66 -21.55 15.75 10.23
C SER A 66 -20.25 16.53 10.20
N ARG A 67 -19.42 16.33 11.21
CA ARG A 67 -18.03 16.81 11.23
C ARG A 67 -17.14 15.76 10.61
N VAL A 68 -16.68 16.01 9.40
CA VAL A 68 -15.84 15.06 8.69
C VAL A 68 -14.38 15.25 9.09
N ARG A 69 -13.79 14.20 9.63
CA ARG A 69 -12.34 14.10 9.84
C ARG A 69 -11.81 13.15 8.79
N VAL A 70 -10.96 13.66 7.91
CA VAL A 70 -10.32 12.84 6.89
C VAL A 70 -8.88 12.56 7.28
N LEU A 71 -8.53 11.27 7.33
CA LEU A 71 -7.15 10.81 7.39
C LEU A 71 -6.81 10.20 6.04
N SER A 72 -5.71 10.62 5.44
CA SER A 72 -5.28 10.13 4.13
C SER A 72 -3.84 9.65 4.14
N GLY A 73 -3.53 8.68 3.29
CA GLY A 73 -2.23 8.02 3.27
C GLY A 73 -2.17 6.83 4.24
N GLN A 74 -1.00 6.62 4.83
CA GLN A 74 -0.76 5.54 5.77
C GLN A 74 -0.83 6.04 7.21
N MET A 75 -1.71 5.44 8.01
CA MET A 75 -1.97 5.81 9.39
C MET A 75 -1.72 4.65 10.32
N VAL A 76 -1.06 4.91 11.45
CA VAL A 76 -0.90 3.95 12.54
C VAL A 76 -1.60 4.50 13.77
N LEU A 77 -2.61 3.79 14.26
CA LEU A 77 -3.42 4.15 15.42
C LEU A 77 -3.45 2.98 16.41
N SER A 78 -3.71 3.25 17.69
CA SER A 78 -4.12 2.20 18.61
C SER A 78 -5.63 1.96 18.52
N GLY A 79 -6.11 0.84 19.06
CA GLY A 79 -7.55 0.56 19.13
C GLY A 79 -8.30 1.59 19.99
N GLU A 80 -7.67 2.09 21.05
CA GLU A 80 -8.20 3.12 21.94
C GLU A 80 -8.36 4.46 21.21
N ALA A 81 -7.47 4.78 20.27
CA ALA A 81 -7.59 6.00 19.46
C ALA A 81 -8.86 6.02 18.58
N LEU A 82 -9.42 4.84 18.25
CA LEU A 82 -10.69 4.73 17.52
C LEU A 82 -11.92 4.84 18.43
N GLU A 83 -11.76 4.74 19.75
CA GLU A 83 -12.86 4.93 20.69
C GLU A 83 -13.34 6.38 20.75
N ASN A 84 -12.57 7.34 20.22
CA ASN A 84 -12.91 8.76 20.13
C ASN A 84 -13.49 9.33 21.44
N ALA A 85 -12.87 9.02 22.58
CA ALA A 85 -13.44 9.28 23.91
C ALA A 85 -13.80 10.76 24.16
N ASP A 86 -13.00 11.68 23.61
CA ASP A 86 -13.20 13.13 23.72
C ASP A 86 -13.87 13.75 22.47
N GLY A 87 -14.19 12.94 21.48
CA GLY A 87 -14.77 13.40 20.23
C GLY A 87 -16.27 13.64 20.31
N LYS A 88 -16.81 14.32 19.30
CA LYS A 88 -18.23 14.66 19.25
C LYS A 88 -19.04 13.54 18.60
N GLN A 89 -20.29 13.40 19.04
CA GLN A 89 -21.20 12.34 18.57
C GLN A 89 -21.59 12.47 17.09
N ASP A 90 -21.33 13.60 16.45
CA ASP A 90 -21.58 13.90 15.02
C ASP A 90 -20.33 13.76 14.15
N GLU A 91 -19.21 13.24 14.68
CA GLU A 91 -17.97 13.09 13.93
C GLU A 91 -17.96 11.82 13.07
N VAL A 92 -17.65 12.01 11.79
CA VAL A 92 -17.44 10.95 10.80
C VAL A 92 -15.95 10.88 10.52
N LEU A 93 -15.33 9.73 10.79
CA LEU A 93 -13.96 9.46 10.41
C LEU A 93 -13.92 8.80 9.03
N VAL A 94 -13.30 9.47 8.09
CA VAL A 94 -12.99 8.93 6.77
C VAL A 94 -11.50 8.60 6.72
N VAL A 95 -11.17 7.37 6.37
CA VAL A 95 -9.78 6.95 6.12
C VAL A 95 -9.59 6.60 4.66
N ALA A 96 -8.72 7.32 3.98
CA ALA A 96 -8.36 7.16 2.58
C ALA A 96 -6.92 6.66 2.44
N GLY A 97 -6.73 5.36 2.28
CA GLY A 97 -5.41 4.72 2.21
C GLY A 97 -5.34 3.52 3.14
N GLN A 98 -4.31 3.47 3.98
CA GLN A 98 -4.05 2.33 4.84
C GLN A 98 -4.16 2.72 6.31
N LEU A 99 -5.05 2.05 7.04
CA LEU A 99 -5.16 2.13 8.49
C LEU A 99 -4.52 0.90 9.11
N VAL A 100 -3.50 1.10 9.94
CA VAL A 100 -2.93 0.08 10.80
C VAL A 100 -3.37 0.36 12.22
N VAL A 101 -4.08 -0.58 12.83
CA VAL A 101 -4.43 -0.55 14.24
C VAL A 101 -3.45 -1.44 15.00
N THR A 102 -2.85 -0.97 16.10
CA THR A 102 -1.81 -1.71 16.85
C THR A 102 -2.30 -2.43 18.10
N SER A 103 -3.55 -2.18 18.54
CA SER A 103 -4.19 -2.88 19.67
C SER A 103 -5.66 -3.23 19.35
N PRO A 104 -6.26 -4.24 19.99
CA PRO A 104 -7.63 -4.66 19.70
C PRO A 104 -8.65 -3.53 19.84
N VAL A 105 -9.43 -3.30 18.78
CA VAL A 105 -10.51 -2.30 18.78
C VAL A 105 -11.70 -2.86 19.56
N LYS A 106 -11.97 -2.29 20.73
CA LYS A 106 -13.14 -2.67 21.53
C LYS A 106 -14.40 -1.95 21.09
N ARG A 107 -14.25 -0.69 20.66
CA ARG A 107 -15.36 0.15 20.20
C ARG A 107 -14.83 1.23 19.27
N VAL A 108 -15.62 1.60 18.28
CA VAL A 108 -15.42 2.82 17.49
C VAL A 108 -16.38 3.88 18.03
N GLY A 109 -15.86 5.03 18.47
CA GLY A 109 -16.68 6.11 19.03
C GLY A 109 -17.11 7.18 18.04
N TYR A 110 -16.63 7.10 16.79
CA TYR A 110 -17.13 7.93 15.70
C TYR A 110 -18.57 7.55 15.35
N HIS A 111 -19.35 8.54 14.90
CA HIS A 111 -20.70 8.30 14.37
C HIS A 111 -20.66 7.29 13.21
N GLN A 112 -19.66 7.46 12.35
CA GLN A 112 -19.34 6.54 11.26
C GLN A 112 -17.83 6.48 11.09
N LEU A 113 -17.28 5.27 10.97
CA LEU A 113 -15.99 5.02 10.36
C LEU A 113 -16.22 4.56 8.92
N ILE A 114 -15.61 5.26 7.98
CA ILE A 114 -15.61 4.94 6.55
C ILE A 114 -14.16 4.73 6.16
N ALA A 115 -13.83 3.56 5.61
CA ALA A 115 -12.48 3.27 5.14
C ALA A 115 -12.46 2.95 3.64
N MET A 116 -11.44 3.46 2.96
CA MET A 116 -11.21 3.31 1.53
C MET A 116 -9.73 2.93 1.35
N GLY A 117 -9.47 1.67 1.05
CA GLY A 117 -8.14 1.08 0.98
C GLY A 117 -8.03 -0.13 1.90
N GLN A 118 -7.03 -0.16 2.78
CA GLN A 118 -6.77 -1.31 3.63
C GLN A 118 -6.87 -0.96 5.10
N VAL A 119 -7.51 -1.84 5.87
CA VAL A 119 -7.50 -1.78 7.34
C VAL A 119 -6.80 -3.03 7.86
N LEU A 120 -5.71 -2.86 8.58
CA LEU A 120 -5.06 -3.91 9.33
C LEU A 120 -5.40 -3.73 10.80
N ALA A 121 -5.89 -4.79 11.43
CA ALA A 121 -6.19 -4.76 12.84
C ALA A 121 -5.80 -6.08 13.51
N PRO A 122 -5.47 -6.09 14.80
CA PRO A 122 -5.21 -7.32 15.50
C PRO A 122 -6.50 -8.13 15.65
N THR A 123 -6.38 -9.45 15.66
CA THR A 123 -7.48 -10.37 16.03
C THR A 123 -8.09 -9.96 17.37
N GLY A 124 -9.41 -10.06 17.48
CA GLY A 124 -10.18 -9.53 18.62
C GLY A 124 -10.74 -8.12 18.39
N SER A 125 -10.48 -7.52 17.23
CA SER A 125 -11.06 -6.23 16.80
C SER A 125 -12.36 -6.38 15.99
N GLU A 126 -12.72 -7.60 15.58
CA GLU A 126 -13.77 -7.87 14.60
C GLU A 126 -15.12 -7.28 15.02
N THR A 127 -15.50 -7.47 16.29
CA THR A 127 -16.75 -6.95 16.82
C THR A 127 -16.73 -5.42 16.94
N GLY A 128 -15.66 -4.85 17.50
CA GLY A 128 -15.55 -3.41 17.71
C GLY A 128 -15.46 -2.62 16.41
N LEU A 129 -14.61 -3.07 15.48
CA LEU A 129 -14.53 -2.51 14.13
C LEU A 129 -15.79 -2.79 13.32
N GLY A 130 -16.33 -4.01 13.35
CA GLY A 130 -17.53 -4.35 12.58
C GLY A 130 -18.75 -3.51 12.97
N ALA A 131 -18.86 -3.11 14.24
CA ALA A 131 -19.92 -2.21 14.70
C ALA A 131 -19.74 -0.75 14.22
N GLY A 132 -18.51 -0.28 14.02
CA GLY A 132 -18.21 1.11 13.67
C GLY A 132 -17.88 1.37 12.21
N LEU A 133 -17.33 0.38 11.51
CA LEU A 133 -16.96 0.44 10.11
C LEU A 133 -18.22 0.30 9.24
N THR A 134 -18.91 1.43 9.10
CA THR A 134 -20.20 1.51 8.41
C THR A 134 -20.09 1.37 6.90
N ARG A 135 -18.93 1.73 6.33
CA ARG A 135 -18.63 1.57 4.90
C ARG A 135 -17.17 1.23 4.69
N MET A 136 -16.93 0.30 3.76
CA MET A 136 -15.60 -0.14 3.37
C MET A 136 -15.52 -0.29 1.86
N SER A 137 -14.52 0.34 1.25
CA SER A 137 -14.06 0.02 -0.10
C SER A 137 -12.63 -0.49 0.01
N GLY A 138 -12.38 -1.75 -0.35
CA GLY A 138 -11.09 -2.42 -0.18
C GLY A 138 -11.15 -3.60 0.80
N GLN A 139 -10.11 -3.80 1.62
CA GLN A 139 -9.98 -5.02 2.45
C GLN A 139 -9.65 -4.75 3.91
N VAL A 140 -10.18 -5.60 4.79
CA VAL A 140 -9.83 -5.65 6.21
C VAL A 140 -9.05 -6.94 6.46
N HIS A 141 -7.85 -6.83 7.03
CA HIS A 141 -7.02 -7.95 7.40
C HIS A 141 -6.84 -7.98 8.91
N TYR A 142 -7.22 -9.11 9.51
CA TYR A 142 -6.97 -9.37 10.93
C TYR A 142 -5.68 -10.15 11.09
N TYR A 143 -4.73 -9.60 11.84
CA TYR A 143 -3.45 -10.23 12.08
C TYR A 143 -3.36 -10.84 13.49
N PRO A 144 -2.63 -11.95 13.68
CA PRO A 144 -2.54 -12.59 14.98
C PRO A 144 -1.92 -11.65 16.02
N TYR A 145 -2.58 -11.54 17.18
CA TYR A 145 -2.13 -10.72 18.30
C TYR A 145 -2.38 -11.44 19.61
N ARG A 146 -1.44 -11.33 20.55
CA ARG A 146 -1.61 -11.79 21.93
C ARG A 146 -1.65 -10.60 22.87
N GLU A 147 -2.54 -10.66 23.85
CA GLU A 147 -2.65 -9.64 24.88
C GLU A 147 -1.31 -9.42 25.58
N GLY A 148 -0.94 -8.15 25.77
CA GLY A 148 0.35 -7.74 26.34
C GLY A 148 1.52 -7.71 25.35
N GLY A 149 1.36 -8.18 24.11
CA GLY A 149 2.36 -8.01 23.06
C GLY A 149 2.35 -6.59 22.50
N SER A 150 3.53 -6.05 22.16
CA SER A 150 3.62 -4.80 21.42
C SER A 150 3.62 -5.03 19.91
N VAL A 151 3.18 -4.05 19.13
CA VAL A 151 3.20 -4.13 17.66
C VAL A 151 4.20 -3.11 17.14
N ARG A 152 5.32 -3.59 16.59
CA ARG A 152 6.30 -2.77 15.90
C ARG A 152 5.90 -2.63 14.44
N VAL A 153 5.49 -1.44 14.05
CA VAL A 153 5.09 -1.16 12.66
C VAL A 153 6.28 -0.61 11.87
N LEU A 154 6.53 -1.21 10.70
CA LEU A 154 7.45 -0.72 9.69
C LEU A 154 6.65 -0.28 8.46
N THR A 155 7.06 0.82 7.84
CA THR A 155 6.32 1.46 6.75
C THR A 155 7.26 1.76 5.59
N GLY A 156 6.86 1.37 4.38
CA GLY A 156 7.70 1.43 3.19
C GLY A 156 8.78 0.34 3.13
N PRO A 157 9.67 0.39 2.11
CA PRO A 157 10.75 -0.57 1.95
C PRO A 157 11.69 -0.54 3.15
N THR A 158 11.73 -1.63 3.92
CA THR A 158 12.53 -1.70 5.14
C THR A 158 13.57 -2.80 5.06
N ARG A 159 14.80 -2.51 5.48
CA ARG A 159 15.87 -3.49 5.64
C ARG A 159 16.03 -3.84 7.11
N MET A 160 16.18 -5.13 7.41
CA MET A 160 16.43 -5.63 8.75
C MET A 160 17.56 -6.65 8.73
N SER A 161 18.48 -6.50 9.66
CA SER A 161 19.50 -7.48 9.98
C SER A 161 18.93 -8.66 10.77
N ALA A 162 19.68 -9.77 10.80
CA ALA A 162 19.39 -10.91 11.67
C ALA A 162 19.29 -10.51 13.16
N ALA A 163 20.15 -9.58 13.60
CA ALA A 163 20.17 -9.10 14.98
C ALA A 163 18.89 -8.32 15.35
N GLU A 164 18.34 -7.53 14.42
CA GLU A 164 17.10 -6.81 14.64
C GLU A 164 15.88 -7.75 14.65
N LEU A 165 15.87 -8.76 13.78
CA LEU A 165 14.83 -9.81 13.79
C LEU A 165 14.82 -10.63 15.08
N ALA A 166 15.98 -10.75 15.74
CA ALA A 166 16.10 -11.43 17.02
C ALA A 166 15.41 -10.68 18.19
N ASN A 167 14.90 -9.46 17.95
CA ASN A 167 14.16 -8.62 18.90
C ASN A 167 14.78 -8.58 20.32
N PRO A 168 16.06 -8.18 20.46
CA PRO A 168 16.83 -8.41 21.70
C PRO A 168 16.30 -7.64 22.92
N THR A 169 15.55 -6.56 22.68
CA THR A 169 14.97 -5.69 23.73
C THR A 169 13.46 -5.81 23.85
N GLY A 170 12.83 -6.69 23.05
CA GLY A 170 11.38 -6.86 23.04
C GLY A 170 10.94 -8.16 23.68
N GLU A 171 9.64 -8.36 23.71
CA GLU A 171 9.01 -9.53 24.31
C GLU A 171 8.71 -10.60 23.26
N PRO A 172 8.71 -11.90 23.61
CA PRO A 172 8.37 -12.98 22.69
C PRO A 172 6.95 -12.92 22.11
N THR A 173 6.08 -12.09 22.70
CA THR A 173 4.70 -11.82 22.26
C THR A 173 4.61 -10.67 21.26
N ASP A 174 5.70 -9.95 21.01
CA ASP A 174 5.71 -8.82 20.09
C ASP A 174 5.43 -9.27 18.66
N VAL A 175 4.75 -8.41 17.91
CA VAL A 175 4.45 -8.59 16.50
C VAL A 175 5.23 -7.56 15.70
N LEU A 176 5.98 -8.02 14.69
CA LEU A 176 6.54 -7.14 13.67
C LEU A 176 5.52 -7.02 12.54
N LEU A 177 5.00 -5.81 12.27
CA LEU A 177 4.09 -5.56 11.18
C LEU A 177 4.78 -4.70 10.11
N SER A 178 5.14 -5.29 8.98
CA SER A 178 5.69 -4.58 7.82
C SER A 178 4.61 -4.23 6.82
N VAL A 179 4.47 -2.95 6.53
CA VAL A 179 3.65 -2.41 5.45
C VAL A 179 4.58 -1.92 4.36
N GLY A 180 4.70 -2.70 3.30
CA GLY A 180 5.72 -2.56 2.25
C GLY A 180 6.77 -3.67 2.29
N PRO A 181 7.69 -3.68 1.32
CA PRO A 181 8.72 -4.72 1.20
C PRO A 181 9.61 -4.82 2.45
N LEU A 182 9.76 -6.02 2.99
CA LEU A 182 10.68 -6.32 4.08
C LEU A 182 11.88 -7.10 3.54
N ILE A 183 13.09 -6.54 3.68
CA ILE A 183 14.33 -7.15 3.24
C ILE A 183 15.13 -7.59 4.46
N ILE A 184 15.24 -8.89 4.65
CA ILE A 184 16.10 -9.51 5.64
C ILE A 184 17.49 -9.60 5.02
N GLN A 185 18.50 -8.99 5.63
CA GLN A 185 19.82 -8.80 5.01
C GLN A 185 20.71 -10.04 5.11
N ASP A 186 20.62 -10.76 6.22
CA ASP A 186 21.47 -11.89 6.59
C ASP A 186 20.61 -13.04 7.11
N ILE A 187 21.13 -14.27 7.04
CA ILE A 187 20.41 -15.46 7.52
C ILE A 187 20.21 -15.34 9.04
N PRO A 188 18.97 -15.25 9.54
CA PRO A 188 18.72 -15.14 10.97
C PRO A 188 18.92 -16.49 11.66
N GLU A 189 19.53 -16.49 12.85
CA GLU A 189 19.57 -17.67 13.72
C GLU A 189 18.24 -17.90 14.44
N ARG A 190 17.50 -16.81 14.71
CA ARG A 190 16.19 -16.82 15.38
C ARG A 190 15.35 -15.60 14.99
N VAL A 191 14.03 -15.74 15.14
CA VAL A 191 13.08 -14.61 15.14
C VAL A 191 12.58 -14.41 16.56
N GLY A 192 12.80 -13.22 17.12
CA GLY A 192 12.38 -12.84 18.46
C GLY A 192 10.92 -12.39 18.56
N PHE A 193 10.30 -12.03 17.43
CA PHE A 193 8.87 -11.73 17.34
C PHE A 193 8.02 -13.00 17.34
N ASP A 194 6.81 -12.95 17.92
CA ASP A 194 5.83 -14.04 17.81
C ASP A 194 5.45 -14.27 16.34
N ARG A 195 5.20 -13.17 15.64
CA ARG A 195 4.81 -13.13 14.23
C ARG A 195 5.45 -11.96 13.51
N ILE A 196 5.79 -12.20 12.25
CA ILE A 196 6.13 -11.18 11.26
C ILE A 196 4.92 -11.08 10.34
N VAL A 197 4.10 -10.06 10.54
CA VAL A 197 2.96 -9.76 9.68
C VAL A 197 3.43 -8.88 8.54
N THR A 198 3.18 -9.27 7.29
CA THR A 198 3.57 -8.47 6.13
C THR A 198 2.40 -8.16 5.21
N VAL A 199 2.38 -6.91 4.74
CA VAL A 199 1.55 -6.43 3.63
C VAL A 199 2.51 -5.92 2.57
N GLY A 200 2.90 -6.81 1.68
CA GLY A 200 4.01 -6.63 0.74
C GLY A 200 4.84 -7.90 0.66
N GLN A 201 5.95 -7.83 -0.05
CA GLN A 201 6.86 -8.97 -0.23
C GLN A 201 7.89 -9.05 0.90
N VAL A 202 8.31 -10.28 1.23
CA VAL A 202 9.46 -10.52 2.11
C VAL A 202 10.59 -11.05 1.26
N LEU A 203 11.76 -10.41 1.33
CA LEU A 203 12.99 -10.89 0.73
C LEU A 203 13.92 -11.37 1.83
N ALA A 204 14.42 -12.59 1.71
CA ALA A 204 15.36 -13.15 2.68
C ALA A 204 16.49 -13.90 1.95
N PRO A 205 17.67 -14.07 2.55
CA PRO A 205 18.70 -14.92 1.95
C PRO A 205 18.27 -16.38 1.95
N VAL A 206 18.67 -17.13 0.92
CA VAL A 206 18.61 -18.60 0.94
C VAL A 206 19.28 -19.13 2.21
N GLY A 207 18.63 -20.08 2.89
CA GLY A 207 19.02 -20.60 4.20
C GLY A 207 18.16 -20.06 5.35
N SER A 208 17.35 -19.02 5.12
CA SER A 208 16.45 -18.45 6.13
C SER A 208 15.13 -19.22 6.29
N GLU A 209 14.84 -20.18 5.40
CA GLU A 209 13.55 -20.85 5.27
C GLU A 209 13.10 -21.47 6.59
N ALA A 210 13.99 -22.25 7.23
CA ALA A 210 13.67 -22.98 8.45
C ALA A 210 13.36 -22.04 9.63
N VAL A 211 14.02 -20.89 9.70
CA VAL A 211 13.87 -19.92 10.79
C VAL A 211 12.64 -19.03 10.59
N LEU A 212 12.29 -18.75 9.33
CA LEU A 212 11.12 -17.95 8.98
C LEU A 212 9.83 -18.76 8.85
N ALA A 213 9.93 -20.08 8.68
CA ALA A 213 8.80 -20.99 8.56
C ALA A 213 7.83 -20.85 9.75
N GLY A 214 6.56 -20.57 9.44
CA GLY A 214 5.51 -20.40 10.45
C GLY A 214 5.61 -19.12 11.29
N ARG A 215 6.62 -18.27 11.08
CA ARG A 215 6.74 -16.94 11.71
C ARG A 215 6.12 -15.84 10.87
N ILE A 216 6.20 -15.96 9.55
CA ILE A 216 5.60 -14.99 8.62
C ILE A 216 4.10 -15.28 8.49
N ALA A 217 3.29 -14.25 8.72
CA ALA A 217 1.85 -14.22 8.51
C ALA A 217 1.53 -13.03 7.59
N GLY A 218 0.51 -13.13 6.74
CA GLY A 218 0.17 -12.02 5.85
C GLY A 218 -0.85 -12.41 4.80
N ALA A 219 -1.42 -11.40 4.14
CA ALA A 219 -2.07 -11.53 2.82
C ALA A 219 -1.01 -12.01 1.78
N PRO A 220 -1.32 -12.32 0.50
CA PRO A 220 -0.46 -13.16 -0.35
C PRO A 220 0.84 -12.44 -0.78
N GLY A 221 1.76 -12.27 0.15
CA GLY A 221 3.13 -11.87 -0.05
C GLY A 221 3.96 -13.14 0.00
N GLU A 222 4.53 -13.50 -1.14
CA GLU A 222 5.48 -14.60 -1.20
C GLU A 222 6.77 -14.19 -0.48
N VAL A 223 7.34 -15.12 0.29
CA VAL A 223 8.69 -14.98 0.79
C VAL A 223 9.62 -15.39 -0.35
N PHE A 224 10.37 -14.42 -0.87
CA PHE A 224 11.37 -14.65 -1.88
C PHE A 224 12.74 -14.88 -1.24
N TYR A 225 13.38 -16.00 -1.57
CA TYR A 225 14.71 -16.31 -1.10
C TYR A 225 15.76 -15.94 -2.16
N TYR A 226 16.58 -14.93 -1.87
CA TYR A 226 17.60 -14.43 -2.79
C TYR A 226 18.95 -15.12 -2.57
N SER A 227 19.66 -15.37 -3.67
CA SER A 227 21.02 -15.91 -3.69
C SER A 227 22.08 -14.84 -3.96
N ALA A 228 21.67 -13.63 -4.33
CA ALA A 228 22.52 -12.48 -4.62
C ALA A 228 21.98 -11.22 -3.93
N PRO A 229 22.84 -10.27 -3.52
CA PRO A 229 22.42 -9.07 -2.78
C PRO A 229 21.27 -8.32 -3.46
N PRO A 230 20.17 -8.02 -2.74
CA PRO A 230 19.03 -7.33 -3.33
C PRO A 230 19.27 -5.82 -3.42
N ARG A 231 18.96 -5.24 -4.58
CA ARG A 231 18.79 -3.79 -4.77
C ARG A 231 17.34 -3.48 -5.04
N VAL A 232 16.78 -2.57 -4.25
CA VAL A 232 15.36 -2.23 -4.25
C VAL A 232 15.15 -0.86 -4.85
N PHE A 233 14.21 -0.78 -5.79
CA PHE A 233 13.80 0.42 -6.48
C PHE A 233 12.29 0.56 -6.37
N ASP A 234 11.82 1.76 -6.02
CA ASP A 234 10.41 2.11 -5.88
C ASP A 234 10.10 3.32 -6.78
N GLY A 235 9.01 3.25 -7.52
CA GLY A 235 8.48 4.35 -8.33
C GLY A 235 8.69 4.14 -9.81
N LYS A 236 9.46 5.03 -10.45
CA LYS A 236 9.64 5.05 -11.91
C LYS A 236 11.07 5.35 -12.29
N GLU A 237 11.70 4.43 -13.02
CA GLU A 237 13.09 4.60 -13.44
C GLU A 237 13.39 3.89 -14.77
N THR A 238 14.45 4.33 -15.44
CA THR A 238 14.99 3.72 -16.65
C THR A 238 16.39 3.21 -16.35
N PHE A 239 16.62 1.92 -16.57
CA PHE A 239 17.92 1.28 -16.44
C PHE A 239 18.68 1.32 -17.76
N TYR A 240 19.90 1.86 -17.72
CA TYR A 240 20.83 1.94 -18.85
C TYR A 240 21.93 0.90 -18.71
N GLY A 241 22.59 0.54 -19.81
CA GLY A 241 23.72 -0.40 -19.84
C GLY A 241 24.80 -0.02 -18.83
N ALA A 242 25.13 1.27 -18.75
CA ALA A 242 26.11 1.83 -17.82
C ALA A 242 25.81 1.51 -16.34
N PHE A 243 24.54 1.39 -15.93
CA PHE A 243 24.20 1.00 -14.56
C PHE A 243 24.72 -0.41 -14.23
N PHE A 244 24.57 -1.36 -15.15
CA PHE A 244 24.99 -2.74 -14.94
C PHE A 244 26.50 -2.94 -15.05
N GLU A 245 27.17 -2.11 -15.85
CA GLU A 245 28.64 -2.11 -15.97
C GLU A 245 29.33 -1.73 -14.64
N LEU A 246 28.67 -0.92 -13.82
CA LEU A 246 29.16 -0.51 -12.50
C LEU A 246 28.93 -1.56 -11.39
N LEU A 247 28.30 -2.69 -11.70
CA LEU A 247 28.09 -3.77 -10.73
C LEU A 247 29.29 -4.72 -10.72
N ASP A 248 29.94 -4.87 -9.58
CA ASP A 248 31.06 -5.80 -9.42
C ASP A 248 30.59 -7.27 -9.44
N GLU A 249 29.38 -7.52 -8.94
CA GLU A 249 28.78 -8.85 -8.80
C GLU A 249 27.31 -8.84 -9.26
N PRO A 250 26.73 -10.01 -9.60
CA PRO A 250 25.31 -10.11 -9.91
C PRO A 250 24.44 -9.68 -8.72
N ILE A 251 23.33 -9.01 -9.00
CA ILE A 251 22.38 -8.57 -7.98
C ILE A 251 20.99 -9.16 -8.20
N THR A 252 20.18 -9.18 -7.14
CA THR A 252 18.73 -9.36 -7.26
C THR A 252 18.08 -7.99 -7.43
N LEU A 253 17.37 -7.75 -8.53
CA LEU A 253 16.57 -6.54 -8.69
C LEU A 253 15.20 -6.73 -8.04
N VAL A 254 14.81 -5.78 -7.19
CA VAL A 254 13.50 -5.74 -6.53
C VAL A 254 12.83 -4.44 -6.96
N LEU A 255 11.77 -4.55 -7.75
CA LEU A 255 11.22 -3.43 -8.50
C LEU A 255 9.74 -3.23 -8.14
N ASP A 256 9.40 -2.13 -7.49
CA ASP A 256 8.01 -1.74 -7.18
C ASP A 256 7.62 -0.49 -8.00
N GLY A 257 6.71 -0.65 -8.96
CA GLY A 257 6.23 0.43 -9.82
C GLY A 257 6.46 0.23 -11.31
N LYS A 258 6.86 1.28 -12.04
CA LYS A 258 6.98 1.30 -13.50
C LYS A 258 8.42 1.54 -13.94
N PHE A 259 9.09 0.49 -14.38
CA PHE A 259 10.48 0.57 -14.83
C PHE A 259 10.61 0.34 -16.32
N SER A 260 11.68 0.87 -16.89
CA SER A 260 12.06 0.65 -18.27
C SER A 260 13.52 0.24 -18.39
N PHE A 261 13.86 -0.55 -19.41
CA PHE A 261 15.24 -0.84 -19.80
C PHE A 261 15.52 -0.11 -21.11
N ASP A 262 16.63 0.59 -21.20
CA ASP A 262 16.99 1.36 -22.39
C ASP A 262 17.49 0.45 -23.54
N GLU A 263 17.53 1.01 -24.75
CA GLU A 263 18.04 0.33 -25.95
C GLU A 263 19.52 -0.02 -25.87
N ASP A 264 20.30 0.56 -24.97
CA ASP A 264 21.72 0.22 -24.78
C ASP A 264 21.94 -1.06 -23.94
N VAL A 265 20.93 -1.54 -23.20
CA VAL A 265 21.05 -2.73 -22.35
C VAL A 265 21.10 -3.99 -23.22
N SER A 266 22.13 -4.83 -23.07
CA SER A 266 22.23 -6.11 -23.81
C SER A 266 21.66 -7.30 -23.01
N PRO A 267 21.12 -8.35 -23.66
CA PRO A 267 20.70 -9.57 -22.96
C PRO A 267 21.84 -10.23 -22.20
N GLN A 268 23.08 -10.08 -22.70
CA GLN A 268 24.26 -10.67 -22.10
C GLN A 268 24.59 -9.99 -20.77
N VAL A 269 24.57 -8.66 -20.74
CA VAL A 269 24.78 -7.88 -19.50
C VAL A 269 23.74 -8.25 -18.45
N LEU A 270 22.47 -8.43 -18.81
CA LEU A 270 21.45 -8.87 -17.86
C LEU A 270 21.72 -10.27 -17.31
N LYS A 271 22.09 -11.24 -18.16
CA LYS A 271 22.45 -12.59 -17.70
C LYS A 271 23.67 -12.62 -16.79
N GLU A 272 24.62 -11.71 -17.00
CA GLU A 272 25.85 -11.62 -16.21
C GLU A 272 25.68 -10.86 -14.91
N LYS A 273 24.84 -9.81 -14.89
CA LYS A 273 24.75 -8.84 -13.78
C LYS A 273 23.46 -8.91 -12.97
N VAL A 274 22.45 -9.64 -13.44
CA VAL A 274 21.18 -9.80 -12.75
C VAL A 274 20.95 -11.27 -12.46
N ALA A 275 21.01 -11.62 -11.18
CA ALA A 275 20.76 -12.98 -10.71
C ALA A 275 19.27 -13.32 -10.75
N ALA A 276 18.42 -12.35 -10.40
CA ALA A 276 16.98 -12.51 -10.32
C ALA A 276 16.28 -11.14 -10.39
N ILE A 277 15.03 -11.16 -10.83
CA ILE A 277 14.11 -10.02 -10.79
C ILE A 277 12.88 -10.41 -10.00
N VAL A 278 12.59 -9.63 -8.97
CA VAL A 278 11.35 -9.66 -8.23
C VAL A 278 10.65 -8.34 -8.53
N PHE A 279 9.40 -8.35 -8.99
CA PHE A 279 8.72 -7.09 -9.27
C PHE A 279 7.22 -7.09 -9.02
N ASP A 280 6.74 -5.91 -8.64
CA ASP A 280 5.34 -5.50 -8.62
C ASP A 280 5.17 -4.31 -9.59
N GLY A 281 4.30 -4.43 -10.59
CA GLY A 281 3.95 -3.37 -11.52
C GLY A 281 4.28 -3.63 -12.99
N LYS A 282 4.96 -2.70 -13.65
CA LYS A 282 5.14 -2.69 -15.12
C LYS A 282 6.62 -2.55 -15.49
N LEU A 283 7.15 -3.55 -16.20
CA LEU A 283 8.46 -3.49 -16.84
C LEU A 283 8.28 -3.27 -18.34
N ILE A 284 8.97 -2.29 -18.89
CA ILE A 284 8.96 -1.93 -20.31
C ILE A 284 10.38 -2.13 -20.84
N ALA A 285 10.55 -2.80 -21.97
CA ALA A 285 11.88 -3.02 -22.52
C ALA A 285 11.86 -3.22 -24.04
N PRO A 286 13.00 -3.01 -24.71
CA PRO A 286 13.17 -3.41 -26.10
C PRO A 286 12.75 -4.87 -26.28
N ARG A 287 12.06 -5.18 -27.38
CA ARG A 287 11.52 -6.52 -27.66
C ARG A 287 12.55 -7.65 -27.49
N ARG A 288 13.82 -7.36 -27.80
CA ARG A 288 14.96 -8.28 -27.64
C ARG A 288 15.28 -8.66 -26.19
N LEU A 289 14.87 -7.85 -25.21
CA LEU A 289 15.11 -8.09 -23.78
C LEU A 289 13.96 -8.84 -23.09
N VAL A 290 12.75 -8.82 -23.66
CA VAL A 290 11.57 -9.44 -23.02
C VAL A 290 11.80 -10.91 -22.62
N PRO A 291 12.38 -11.80 -23.46
CA PRO A 291 12.58 -13.19 -23.07
C PRO A 291 13.56 -13.37 -21.90
N VAL A 292 14.63 -12.56 -21.82
CA VAL A 292 15.59 -12.65 -20.71
C VAL A 292 15.01 -12.08 -19.43
N LEU A 293 14.22 -11.00 -19.50
CA LEU A 293 13.51 -10.45 -18.34
C LEU A 293 12.46 -11.44 -17.82
N GLN A 294 11.74 -12.13 -18.70
CA GLN A 294 10.80 -13.20 -18.31
C GLN A 294 11.51 -14.37 -17.63
N LEU A 295 12.70 -14.75 -18.11
CA LEU A 295 13.50 -15.82 -17.51
C LEU A 295 14.02 -15.43 -16.13
N LEU A 296 14.48 -14.18 -15.97
CA LEU A 296 15.02 -13.67 -14.70
C LEU A 296 13.94 -13.31 -13.68
N ALA A 297 12.69 -13.08 -14.13
CA ALA A 297 11.56 -12.79 -13.26
C ALA A 297 11.12 -14.02 -12.46
N VAL A 298 11.56 -14.10 -11.21
CA VAL A 298 11.31 -15.23 -10.31
C VAL A 298 10.10 -15.02 -9.42
N ALA A 299 9.69 -13.78 -9.20
CA ALA A 299 8.42 -13.40 -8.60
C ALA A 299 7.86 -12.18 -9.36
N ARG A 300 6.61 -12.28 -9.80
CA ARG A 300 5.98 -11.28 -10.66
C ARG A 300 4.54 -11.06 -10.24
N ASP A 301 4.26 -9.84 -9.79
CA ASP A 301 2.92 -9.27 -9.82
C ASP A 301 2.89 -8.16 -10.86
N GLY A 302 2.31 -8.40 -12.03
CA GLY A 302 2.25 -7.40 -13.11
C GLY A 302 2.73 -7.86 -14.48
N LYS A 303 3.20 -6.92 -15.31
CA LYS A 303 3.42 -7.14 -16.76
C LYS A 303 4.82 -6.72 -17.23
N ILE A 304 5.42 -7.57 -18.07
CA ILE A 304 6.59 -7.24 -18.88
C ILE A 304 6.09 -6.97 -20.30
N LEU A 305 6.28 -5.75 -20.81
CA LEU A 305 5.84 -5.34 -22.14
C LEU A 305 7.04 -4.96 -23.01
N ALA A 306 6.92 -5.23 -24.31
CA ALA A 306 7.82 -4.64 -25.29
C ALA A 306 7.46 -3.15 -25.49
N ASP A 307 8.45 -2.30 -25.74
CA ASP A 307 8.26 -0.84 -25.91
C ASP A 307 7.23 -0.51 -27.01
N ASP A 308 7.24 -1.29 -28.10
CA ASP A 308 6.33 -1.16 -29.23
C ASP A 308 4.88 -1.59 -28.93
N ALA A 309 4.66 -2.33 -27.84
CA ALA A 309 3.34 -2.76 -27.37
C ALA A 309 2.86 -1.96 -26.14
N ALA A 310 3.65 -1.00 -25.67
CA ALA A 310 3.34 -0.20 -24.48
C ALA A 310 2.65 1.13 -24.78
N VAL A 311 2.34 1.40 -26.06
CA VAL A 311 1.74 2.65 -26.58
C VAL A 311 0.20 2.69 -26.48
N ASP A 312 -0.44 1.57 -26.08
CA ASP A 312 -1.89 1.49 -25.85
C ASP A 312 -2.26 1.58 -24.36
#